data_AF-A0A938DLN0-F1
#
_entry.id   AF-A0A938DLN0-F1
#
_cell.length_a   1.000
_cell.length_b   1.000
_cell.length_c   1.000
_cell.angle_alpha   90.00
_cell.angle_beta   90.00
_cell.angle_gamma   90.00
#
_symmetry.space_group_name_H-M   'P 1'
#
loop_
_entity.id
_entity.type
_entity.pdbx_description
1 polymer ?
#
loop_
_entity_poly.entity_id
_entity_poly.type
_entity_poly.pdbx_seq_one_letter_code
_entity_poly.pdbx_strand_id
1 'polypeptide(L)'
;MSEGTVKTLEEEMSAVAHAEMGGVLKPAPGLLPGEIDSHPTPFKYVMIFLILVVVTAVEVATSYLEGDISSGLIVALLLFWALVKFVLVAMYYMHLKTDQPMFTRFFVLGAVAACVLYTIMLTTLHVF
;
A
#
# COMPACT_ATOMS: atom_id res chain seq x y z
N MET A 1 30.41 -10.84 -9.21
CA MET A 1 30.57 -9.57 -8.45
C MET A 1 29.20 -8.90 -8.30
N SER A 2 28.28 -9.54 -7.57
CA SER A 2 26.90 -9.04 -7.38
C SER A 2 26.33 -9.54 -6.04
N GLU A 3 26.71 -10.75 -5.63
CA GLU A 3 26.30 -11.35 -4.35
C GLU A 3 26.86 -10.66 -3.09
N GLY A 4 28.02 -10.00 -3.20
CA GLY A 4 28.61 -9.24 -2.09
C GLY A 4 27.77 -8.02 -1.72
N THR A 5 27.31 -7.27 -2.72
CA THR A 5 26.50 -6.05 -2.54
C THR A 5 25.15 -6.35 -1.91
N VAL A 6 24.51 -7.46 -2.26
CA VAL A 6 23.21 -7.85 -1.69
C VAL A 6 23.32 -8.14 -0.20
N LYS A 7 24.36 -8.86 0.23
CA LYS A 7 24.59 -9.16 1.66
C LYS A 7 24.91 -7.90 2.47
N THR A 8 25.61 -6.93 1.87
CA THR A 8 25.87 -5.63 2.51
C THR A 8 24.57 -4.85 2.68
N LEU A 9 23.68 -4.85 1.68
CA LEU A 9 22.38 -4.17 1.77
C LEU A 9 21.45 -4.85 2.78
N GLU A 10 21.52 -6.17 2.93
CA GLU A 10 20.80 -6.92 3.97
C GLU A 10 21.33 -6.62 5.38
N GLU A 11 22.66 -6.57 5.55
CA GLU A 11 23.30 -6.16 6.81
C GLU A 11 22.99 -4.71 7.17
N GLU A 12 23.05 -3.78 6.22
CA GLU A 12 22.72 -2.37 6.46
C GLU A 12 21.23 -2.18 6.75
N MET A 13 20.35 -2.89 6.05
CA MET A 13 18.91 -2.85 6.31
C MET A 13 18.55 -3.49 7.67
N SER A 14 19.26 -4.56 8.08
CA SER A 14 19.12 -5.17 9.40
C SER A 14 19.69 -4.28 10.51
N ALA A 15 20.82 -3.63 10.27
CA ALA A 15 21.45 -2.69 11.20
C ALA A 15 20.59 -1.42 11.38
N VAL A 16 19.99 -0.89 10.31
CA VAL A 16 19.03 0.22 10.36
C VAL A 16 17.74 -0.21 11.08
N ALA A 17 17.25 -1.43 10.86
CA ALA A 17 16.11 -1.98 11.58
C ALA A 17 16.37 -2.17 13.09
N HIS A 18 17.60 -2.55 13.47
CA HIS A 18 18.03 -2.66 14.86
C HIS A 18 18.32 -1.28 15.51
N ALA A 19 18.82 -0.31 14.74
CA ALA A 19 19.09 1.05 15.21
C ALA A 19 17.80 1.82 15.53
N GLU A 20 16.73 1.63 14.75
CA GLU A 20 15.40 2.17 15.09
C GLU A 20 14.83 1.57 16.38
N MET A 21 15.12 0.30 16.72
CA MET A 21 14.70 -0.31 17.99
C MET A 21 15.52 0.11 19.21
N GLY A 22 16.75 0.63 19.01
CA GLY A 22 17.68 1.03 20.07
C GLY A 22 17.61 2.51 20.46
N GLY A 23 16.83 3.31 19.74
CA GLY A 23 16.66 4.75 19.96
C GLY A 23 15.75 5.09 21.14
N VAL A 24 15.98 4.48 22.31
CA VAL A 24 15.39 4.92 23.57
C VAL A 24 16.02 6.27 23.91
N LEU A 25 15.43 7.34 23.37
CA LEU A 25 15.66 8.69 23.87
C LEU A 25 15.44 8.64 25.38
N LYS A 26 16.53 8.90 26.11
CA LYS A 26 16.47 9.20 27.54
C LYS A 26 15.33 10.23 27.71
N PRO A 27 14.28 9.93 28.49
CA PRO A 27 13.11 10.79 28.53
C PRO A 27 13.55 12.21 28.91
N ALA A 28 13.17 13.21 28.10
CA ALA A 28 13.42 14.59 28.43
C ALA A 28 12.77 14.89 29.79
N PRO A 29 13.49 15.47 30.77
CA PRO A 29 12.93 15.70 32.09
C PRO A 29 11.79 16.72 31.98
N GLY A 30 10.55 16.28 32.18
CA GLY A 30 9.37 17.16 32.13
C GLY A 30 8.11 16.61 31.42
N LEU A 31 8.12 15.39 30.88
CA LEU A 31 6.91 14.79 30.29
C LEU A 31 5.87 14.42 31.37
N LEU A 32 4.61 14.75 31.12
CA LEU A 32 3.47 14.45 32.00
C LEU A 32 3.27 12.92 32.13
N PRO A 33 2.87 12.40 33.31
CA PRO A 33 2.56 10.98 33.49
C PRO A 33 1.41 10.52 32.58
N GLY A 34 1.75 10.01 31.39
CA GLY A 34 0.83 9.63 30.32
C GLY A 34 1.45 9.68 28.92
N GLU A 35 2.55 10.42 28.74
CA GLU A 35 3.18 10.64 27.43
C GLU A 35 4.29 9.61 27.11
N ILE A 36 4.14 8.38 27.61
CA ILE A 36 4.93 7.20 27.19
C ILE A 36 4.00 6.28 26.40
N ASP A 37 3.32 6.85 25.41
CA ASP A 37 2.63 6.02 24.43
C ASP A 37 3.67 5.49 23.45
N SER A 38 3.71 4.16 23.36
CA SER A 38 4.56 3.43 22.43
C SER A 38 4.14 3.81 21.02
N HIS A 39 4.86 4.74 20.39
CA HIS A 39 4.60 5.11 19.01
C HIS A 39 4.68 3.85 18.13
N PRO A 40 3.65 3.55 17.32
CA PRO A 40 3.62 2.35 16.49
C PRO A 40 4.83 2.34 15.55
N THR A 41 5.53 1.22 15.53
CA THR A 41 6.82 1.08 14.85
C THR A 41 6.68 1.31 13.32
N PRO A 42 7.44 2.26 12.74
CA PRO A 42 7.42 2.60 11.30
C PRO A 42 7.67 1.41 10.37
N PHE A 43 8.40 0.41 10.89
CA PHE A 43 8.84 -0.77 10.16
C PHE A 43 7.71 -1.56 9.47
N LYS A 44 6.52 -1.61 10.06
CA LYS A 44 5.37 -2.30 9.43
C LYS A 44 4.98 -1.66 8.10
N TYR A 45 4.94 -0.34 8.04
CA TYR A 45 4.59 0.39 6.83
C TYR A 45 5.64 0.23 5.74
N VAL A 46 6.93 0.14 6.09
CA VAL A 46 8.00 -0.10 5.11
C VAL A 46 7.87 -1.49 4.48
N MET A 47 7.52 -2.51 5.26
CA MET A 47 7.31 -3.86 4.74
C MET A 47 6.15 -3.93 3.74
N ILE A 48 5.04 -3.24 4.04
CA ILE A 48 3.86 -3.19 3.16
C ILE A 48 4.16 -2.40 1.88
N PHE A 49 5.00 -1.36 1.99
CA PHE A 49 5.47 -0.57 0.85
C PHE A 49 6.25 -1.47 -0.12
N LEU A 50 7.15 -2.29 0.43
CA LEU A 50 7.96 -3.21 -0.36
C LEU A 50 7.10 -4.23 -1.09
N ILE A 51 6.04 -4.74 -0.45
CA ILE A 51 5.04 -5.60 -1.11
C ILE A 51 4.37 -4.86 -2.27
N LEU A 52 3.91 -3.62 -2.07
CA LEU A 52 3.30 -2.80 -3.12
C LEU A 52 4.23 -2.53 -4.31
N VAL A 53 5.52 -2.32 -4.05
CA VAL A 53 6.54 -2.15 -5.08
C VAL A 53 6.66 -3.43 -5.91
N VAL A 54 6.74 -4.60 -5.27
CA VAL A 54 6.82 -5.89 -5.98
C VAL A 54 5.56 -6.13 -6.82
N VAL A 55 4.38 -5.92 -6.24
CA VAL A 55 3.08 -6.02 -6.96
C VAL A 55 3.06 -5.07 -8.15
N THR A 56 3.68 -3.89 -8.04
CA THR A 56 3.77 -2.92 -9.14
C THR A 56 4.77 -3.31 -10.21
N ALA A 57 5.93 -3.84 -9.83
CA ALA A 57 6.89 -4.38 -10.78
C ALA A 57 6.29 -5.54 -11.59
N VAL A 58 5.51 -6.42 -10.94
CA VAL A 58 4.80 -7.53 -11.62
C VAL A 58 3.74 -6.99 -12.59
N GLU A 59 2.96 -5.99 -12.20
CA GLU A 59 1.96 -5.38 -13.11
C GLU A 59 2.63 -4.75 -14.33
N VAL A 60 3.71 -3.99 -14.13
CA VAL A 60 4.47 -3.38 -15.23
C VAL A 60 5.09 -4.44 -16.13
N ALA A 61 5.70 -5.49 -15.56
CA ALA A 61 6.21 -6.62 -16.33
C ALA A 61 5.09 -7.28 -17.15
N THR A 62 3.92 -7.49 -16.56
CA THR A 62 2.74 -8.06 -17.24
C THR A 62 2.26 -7.16 -18.37
N SER A 63 2.31 -5.83 -18.21
CA SER A 63 1.92 -4.88 -19.28
C SER A 63 2.83 -4.98 -20.51
N TYR A 64 4.08 -5.42 -20.37
CA TYR A 64 4.98 -5.64 -21.51
C TYR A 64 4.70 -6.94 -22.28
N LEU A 65 3.88 -7.85 -21.77
CA LEU A 65 3.45 -9.06 -22.49
C LEU A 65 2.27 -8.79 -23.45
N GLU A 66 1.94 -7.51 -23.66
CA GLU A 66 0.90 -7.08 -24.59
C GLU A 66 1.28 -7.44 -26.04
N GLY A 67 0.65 -8.51 -26.56
CA GLY A 67 0.91 -9.07 -27.89
C GLY A 67 0.85 -10.60 -27.92
N ASP A 68 1.26 -11.28 -26.85
CA ASP A 68 1.24 -12.75 -26.75
C ASP A 68 -0.09 -13.30 -26.23
N ILE A 69 -0.88 -12.45 -25.56
CA ILE A 69 -2.14 -12.80 -24.89
C ILE A 69 -3.29 -11.98 -25.50
N SER A 70 -4.52 -12.52 -25.47
CA SER A 70 -5.69 -11.79 -25.95
C SER A 70 -5.86 -10.44 -25.24
N SER A 71 -6.18 -9.39 -26.00
CA SER A 71 -6.29 -8.01 -25.49
C SER A 71 -7.33 -7.86 -24.39
N GLY A 72 -8.40 -8.66 -24.39
CA GLY A 72 -9.38 -8.64 -23.31
C GLY A 72 -8.85 -9.23 -21.99
N LEU A 73 -8.03 -10.27 -22.08
CA LEU A 73 -7.50 -10.96 -20.91
C LEU A 73 -6.42 -10.12 -20.22
N ILE A 74 -5.55 -9.45 -21.00
CA ILE A 74 -4.53 -8.57 -20.42
C ILE A 74 -5.15 -7.38 -19.69
N VAL A 75 -6.19 -6.76 -20.27
CA VAL A 75 -6.93 -5.67 -19.62
C VAL A 75 -7.57 -6.14 -18.30
N ALA A 76 -8.19 -7.32 -18.29
CA ALA A 76 -8.78 -7.88 -17.08
C ALA A 76 -7.74 -8.17 -15.98
N LEU A 77 -6.57 -8.69 -16.35
CA LEU A 77 -5.46 -8.92 -15.41
C LEU A 77 -4.92 -7.61 -14.84
N LEU A 78 -4.66 -6.61 -15.69
CA LEU A 78 -4.17 -5.30 -15.25
C LEU A 78 -5.18 -4.64 -14.30
N LEU A 79 -6.48 -4.71 -14.61
CA LEU A 79 -7.54 -4.20 -13.74
C LEU A 79 -7.58 -4.93 -12.39
N PHE A 80 -7.36 -6.25 -12.39
CA PHE A 80 -7.27 -7.04 -11.17
C PHE A 80 -6.09 -6.64 -10.30
N TRP A 81 -4.88 -6.52 -10.88
CA TRP A 81 -3.69 -6.06 -10.16
C TRP A 81 -3.87 -4.65 -9.59
N ALA A 82 -4.49 -3.74 -10.35
CA ALA A 82 -4.81 -2.40 -9.89
C ALA A 82 -5.78 -2.42 -8.69
N LEU A 83 -6.80 -3.27 -8.72
CA LEU A 83 -7.75 -3.41 -7.60
C LEU A 83 -7.06 -3.94 -6.34
N VAL A 84 -6.19 -4.94 -6.47
CA VAL A 84 -5.43 -5.50 -5.34
C VAL A 84 -4.61 -4.42 -4.65
N LYS A 85 -3.86 -3.61 -5.42
CA LYS A 85 -3.08 -2.49 -4.87
C LYS A 85 -3.97 -1.46 -4.20
N PHE A 86 -5.08 -1.10 -4.84
CA PHE A 86 -6.04 -0.15 -4.29
C PHE A 86 -6.53 -0.57 -2.90
N VAL A 87 -6.92 -1.84 -2.73
CA VAL A 87 -7.37 -2.37 -1.44
C VAL A 87 -6.23 -2.37 -0.41
N LEU A 88 -5.02 -2.76 -0.81
CA LEU A 88 -3.85 -2.76 0.08
C LEU A 88 -3.53 -1.35 0.59
N VAL A 89 -3.54 -0.36 -0.29
CA VAL A 89 -3.33 1.05 0.06
C VAL A 89 -4.46 1.56 0.96
N ALA A 90 -5.71 1.26 0.62
CA ALA A 90 -6.87 1.68 1.41
C ALA A 90 -6.85 1.11 2.83
N MET A 91 -6.50 -0.17 3.00
CA MET A 91 -6.46 -0.80 4.31
C MET A 91 -5.29 -0.30 5.18
N TYR A 92 -4.10 -0.15 4.60
CA TYR A 92 -2.87 0.09 5.38
C TYR A 92 -2.38 1.53 5.37
N TYR A 93 -2.40 2.24 4.23
CA TYR A 93 -1.88 3.63 4.15
C TYR A 93 -2.95 4.70 4.36
N MET A 94 -4.20 4.39 4.03
CA MET A 94 -5.34 5.28 4.33
C MET A 94 -5.89 5.05 5.74
N HIS A 95 -5.24 4.19 6.54
CA HIS A 95 -5.55 3.93 7.94
C HIS A 95 -6.96 3.34 8.21
N LEU A 96 -7.72 2.93 7.19
CA LEU A 96 -9.08 2.36 7.36
C LEU A 96 -9.12 1.12 8.27
N LYS A 97 -8.01 0.37 8.37
CA LYS A 97 -7.90 -0.78 9.27
C LYS A 97 -7.61 -0.40 10.72
N THR A 98 -6.93 0.72 10.94
CA THR A 98 -6.47 1.19 12.26
C THR A 98 -7.39 2.23 12.87
N ASP A 99 -8.18 2.91 12.05
CA ASP A 99 -9.10 3.97 12.47
C ASP A 99 -10.52 3.48 12.79
N GLN A 100 -11.34 4.41 13.28
CA GLN A 100 -12.75 4.19 13.60
C GLN A 100 -13.53 3.74 12.35
N PRO A 101 -14.48 2.79 12.49
CA PRO A 101 -15.24 2.23 11.36
C PRO A 101 -16.10 3.27 10.63
N MET A 102 -16.28 4.46 11.19
CA MET A 102 -16.95 5.59 10.55
C MET A 102 -16.24 6.02 9.27
N PHE A 103 -14.91 6.11 9.26
CA PHE A 103 -14.14 6.54 8.08
C PHE A 103 -14.22 5.51 6.95
N THR A 104 -14.16 4.21 7.30
CA THR A 104 -14.34 3.12 6.34
C THR A 104 -15.71 3.17 5.66
N ARG A 105 -16.77 3.52 6.39
CA ARG A 105 -18.12 3.68 5.82
C ARG A 105 -18.19 4.83 4.83
N PHE A 106 -17.61 5.99 5.14
CA PHE A 106 -17.58 7.12 4.22
C PHE A 106 -16.79 6.83 2.95
N PHE A 107 -15.65 6.13 3.08
CA PHE A 107 -14.87 5.71 1.92
C PHE A 107 -15.62 4.73 1.02
N VAL A 108 -16.23 3.70 1.62
CA VAL A 108 -17.04 2.71 0.87
C VAL A 108 -18.25 3.37 0.23
N LEU A 109 -18.92 4.29 0.93
CA LEU A 109 -20.02 5.08 0.37
C LEU A 109 -19.56 5.86 -0.87
N GLY A 110 -18.41 6.53 -0.80
CA GLY A 110 -17.81 7.25 -1.92
C GLY A 110 -17.45 6.32 -3.09
N ALA A 111 -16.86 5.15 -2.81
CA ALA A 111 -16.51 4.16 -3.83
C ALA A 111 -17.75 3.60 -4.54
N VAL A 112 -18.80 3.27 -3.79
CA VAL A 112 -20.08 2.82 -4.36
C VAL A 112 -20.73 3.94 -5.17
N ALA A 113 -20.76 5.16 -4.64
CA ALA A 113 -21.29 6.33 -5.34
C ALA A 113 -20.54 6.59 -6.66
N ALA A 114 -19.20 6.46 -6.67
CA ALA A 114 -18.41 6.60 -7.88
C ALA A 114 -18.79 5.55 -8.94
N CYS A 115 -18.92 4.28 -8.55
CA CYS A 115 -19.36 3.22 -9.46
C CYS A 115 -20.77 3.49 -10.01
N VAL A 116 -21.71 3.92 -9.17
CA VAL A 116 -23.09 4.22 -9.57
C VAL A 116 -23.14 5.43 -10.50
N LEU A 117 -22.46 6.52 -10.18
CA LEU A 117 -22.43 7.70 -11.05
C LEU A 117 -21.78 7.40 -12.39
N TYR A 118 -20.70 6.61 -12.40
CA TYR A 118 -20.03 6.19 -13.62
C TYR A 118 -20.96 5.37 -14.53
N THR A 119 -21.69 4.38 -13.98
CA THR A 119 -22.64 3.57 -14.77
C THR A 119 -23.83 4.39 -15.28
N ILE A 120 -24.35 5.31 -14.46
CA ILE A 120 -25.38 6.27 -14.90
C ILE A 120 -24.88 7.10 -16.08
N MET A 121 -23.67 7.65 -15.98
CA MET A 121 -23.07 8.47 -17.04
C MET A 121 -22.93 7.68 -18.34
N LEU A 122 -22.41 6.46 -18.29
CA LEU A 122 -22.29 5.60 -19.46
C LEU A 122 -23.65 5.30 -20.12
N THR A 123 -24.70 5.13 -19.31
CA THR A 123 -26.06 4.89 -19.81
C THR A 123 -26.63 6.14 -20.47
N THR A 124 -26.43 7.33 -19.87
CA THR A 124 -26.84 8.61 -20.45
C THR A 124 -26.12 8.90 -21.78
N LEU A 125 -24.86 8.46 -21.92
CA LEU A 125 -24.09 8.63 -23.15
C LEU A 125 -24.48 7.65 -24.28
N HIS A 126 -25.49 6.79 -24.10
CA HIS A 126 -25.87 5.74 -25.06
C HIS A 126 -24.66 4.93 -25.58
N VAL A 127 -23.67 4.69 -24.72
CA VAL A 127 -22.52 3.82 -25.00
C VAL A 127 -22.93 2.33 -24.96
N PHE A 128 -24.15 2.06 -24.49
CA PHE A 128 -24.82 0.76 -24.48
C PHE A 128 -26.23 0.87 -25.07
#